data_AF-A0A3M2RU68-F1
#
_entry.id   AF-A0A3M2RU68-F1
#
_cell.length_a   1.000
_cell.length_b   1.000
_cell.length_c   1.000
_cell.angle_alpha   90.00
_cell.angle_beta   90.00
_cell.angle_gamma   90.00
#
_symmetry.space_group_name_H-M   'P 1'
#
loop_
_entity.id
_entity.type
_entity.pdbx_description
1 polymer ?
#
loop_
_entity_poly.entity_id
_entity_poly.type
_entity_poly.pdbx_seq_one_letter_code
_entity_poly.pdbx_strand_id
1 'polypeptide(L)'
;MPTWSDKGKWKEIDPDLPETDPDLTETDPDLTQSDPDPIDADDYAAYYEDQPGPSGVFYCTECCEPLVDRAGPLCRICEPYQDWRRRIDRERHNKANREAREAGLCGHCRKSKADHGKASCTPCRRKKTESQARRDAERKKMREKEKKSEEKKKEKKTEKSTKEKKAEEKKKEKKTEKSTKEKKAEEKKKKDKKR
;
A
#
# COMPACT_ATOMS: atom_id res chain seq x y z
N MET A 1 -30.67 -27.22 -10.57
CA MET A 1 -31.02 -26.32 -11.69
C MET A 1 -32.45 -25.85 -11.49
N PRO A 2 -32.74 -24.55 -11.35
CA PRO A 2 -34.11 -24.08 -11.12
C PRO A 2 -34.94 -24.18 -12.39
N THR A 3 -36.17 -24.69 -12.28
CA THR A 3 -37.14 -24.82 -13.38
C THR A 3 -38.06 -23.60 -13.42
N TRP A 4 -38.22 -23.02 -14.62
CA TRP A 4 -39.24 -22.00 -14.90
C TRP A 4 -40.63 -22.64 -14.88
N SER A 5 -41.63 -21.96 -14.31
CA SER A 5 -43.06 -22.32 -14.44
C SER A 5 -43.77 -21.29 -15.32
N ASP A 6 -44.55 -21.79 -16.29
CA ASP A 6 -45.24 -21.08 -17.38
C ASP A 6 -46.44 -20.19 -16.98
N LYS A 7 -46.57 -19.81 -15.71
CA LYS A 7 -47.65 -18.92 -15.27
C LYS A 7 -47.04 -17.71 -14.60
N GLY A 8 -46.69 -16.73 -15.43
CA GLY A 8 -46.13 -15.44 -15.05
C GLY A 8 -47.04 -14.65 -14.12
N LYS A 9 -46.98 -14.95 -12.83
CA LYS A 9 -47.49 -14.10 -11.77
C LYS A 9 -46.42 -14.03 -10.69
N TRP A 10 -45.76 -12.88 -10.60
CA TRP A 10 -44.90 -12.57 -9.47
C TRP A 10 -45.80 -12.60 -8.22
N LYS A 11 -45.60 -13.60 -7.36
CA LYS A 11 -46.11 -13.51 -6.00
C LYS A 11 -45.22 -12.48 -5.30
N GLU A 12 -45.80 -11.31 -5.06
CA GLU A 12 -45.31 -10.32 -4.12
C GLU A 12 -45.18 -11.04 -2.77
N ILE A 13 -43.93 -11.27 -2.34
CA ILE A 13 -43.64 -11.78 -1.01
C ILE A 13 -43.66 -10.55 -0.13
N ASP A 14 -44.77 -10.37 0.57
CA ASP A 14 -44.88 -9.40 1.66
C ASP A 14 -43.88 -9.83 2.74
N PRO A 15 -42.89 -8.99 3.11
CA PRO A 15 -42.04 -9.29 4.24
C PRO A 15 -42.79 -8.89 5.51
N ASP A 16 -43.57 -9.81 6.06
CA ASP A 16 -43.96 -9.73 7.48
C ASP A 16 -42.66 -9.75 8.29
N LEU A 17 -42.23 -8.56 8.73
CA LEU A 17 -41.21 -8.39 9.76
C LEU A 17 -41.86 -8.81 11.10
N PRO A 18 -41.43 -9.90 11.76
CA PRO A 18 -41.67 -9.99 13.19
C PRO A 18 -40.83 -8.91 13.87
N GLU A 19 -41.50 -7.99 14.55
CA GLU A 19 -40.90 -7.11 15.54
C GLU A 19 -40.22 -7.99 16.59
N THR A 20 -38.89 -8.08 16.53
CA THR A 20 -38.11 -8.69 17.60
C THR A 20 -38.04 -7.70 18.75
N ASP A 21 -38.76 -8.04 19.81
CA ASP A 21 -38.77 -7.44 21.14
C ASP A 21 -37.35 -7.13 21.65
N PRO A 22 -37.03 -5.90 22.07
CA PRO A 22 -35.75 -5.58 22.66
C PRO A 22 -35.85 -5.72 24.18
N ASP A 23 -35.78 -6.95 24.69
CA ASP A 23 -35.60 -7.17 26.12
C ASP A 23 -34.47 -8.17 26.39
N LEU A 24 -33.25 -7.63 26.43
CA LEU A 24 -32.09 -8.25 27.05
C LEU A 24 -31.45 -7.24 28.00
N THR A 25 -32.21 -6.84 29.02
CA THR A 25 -31.63 -6.38 30.28
C THR A 25 -31.31 -7.59 31.15
N GLU A 26 -30.12 -8.15 31.02
CA GLU A 26 -29.45 -8.84 32.13
C GLU A 26 -27.98 -8.40 32.13
N THR A 27 -27.74 -7.29 32.81
CA THR A 27 -26.41 -6.89 33.24
C THR A 27 -26.06 -7.75 34.44
N ASP A 28 -25.32 -8.82 34.22
CA ASP A 28 -24.72 -9.65 35.27
C ASP A 28 -23.60 -8.83 35.96
N PRO A 29 -23.73 -8.44 37.24
CA PRO A 29 -22.74 -7.63 37.92
C PRO A 29 -21.91 -8.50 38.86
N ASP A 30 -21.15 -9.48 38.35
CA ASP A 30 -20.11 -10.10 39.18
C ASP A 30 -18.96 -10.76 38.39
N LEU A 31 -18.43 -10.05 37.39
CA LEU A 31 -17.06 -10.28 36.93
C LEU A 31 -16.15 -9.26 37.58
N THR A 32 -15.71 -9.57 38.80
CA THR A 32 -14.44 -9.08 39.33
C THR A 32 -13.33 -9.49 38.37
N GLN A 33 -13.11 -8.67 37.34
CA GLN A 33 -11.88 -8.69 36.57
C GLN A 33 -10.79 -8.20 37.51
N SER A 34 -10.01 -9.14 38.04
CA SER A 34 -8.66 -8.82 38.50
C SER A 34 -7.98 -8.08 37.37
N ASP A 35 -7.68 -6.80 37.58
CA ASP A 35 -6.93 -5.97 36.64
C ASP A 35 -5.66 -6.74 36.27
N PRO A 36 -5.50 -7.21 35.02
CA PRO A 36 -4.23 -7.74 34.59
C PRO A 36 -3.24 -6.58 34.65
N ASP A 37 -2.15 -6.76 35.42
CA ASP A 37 -1.05 -5.80 35.46
C ASP A 37 -0.74 -5.34 34.02
N PRO A 38 -0.59 -4.02 33.78
CA PRO A 38 -0.25 -3.51 32.47
C PRO A 38 1.13 -4.04 32.10
N ILE A 39 1.14 -5.14 31.34
CA ILE A 39 2.33 -5.65 30.68
C ILE A 39 2.77 -4.51 29.76
N ASP A 40 3.94 -3.95 30.02
CA ASP A 40 4.53 -2.87 29.22
C ASP A 40 4.48 -3.26 27.75
N ALA A 41 3.72 -2.51 26.95
CA ALA A 41 3.51 -2.77 25.53
C ALA A 41 4.83 -2.72 24.72
N ASP A 42 5.90 -2.20 25.32
CA ASP A 42 7.23 -2.14 24.72
C ASP A 42 7.95 -3.50 24.68
N ASP A 43 7.61 -4.47 25.54
CA ASP A 43 8.25 -5.80 25.54
C ASP A 43 7.63 -6.78 24.54
N TYR A 44 6.38 -6.55 24.10
CA TYR A 44 5.70 -7.46 23.17
C TYR A 44 6.22 -7.34 21.73
N ALA A 45 6.81 -6.19 21.36
CA ALA A 45 7.33 -5.96 20.02
C ALA A 45 8.63 -6.73 19.74
N ALA A 46 9.45 -7.00 20.76
CA ALA A 46 10.74 -7.68 20.59
C ALA A 46 10.61 -9.20 20.42
N TYR A 47 9.50 -9.81 20.88
CA TYR A 47 9.34 -11.27 20.84
C TYR A 47 8.96 -11.82 19.46
N TYR A 48 8.41 -10.98 18.58
CA TYR A 48 7.93 -11.40 17.24
C TYR A 48 8.95 -11.22 16.10
N GLU A 49 10.04 -10.47 16.31
CA GLU A 49 11.00 -10.20 15.23
C GLU A 49 12.06 -11.31 15.03
N ASP A 50 12.29 -12.18 16.03
CA ASP A 50 13.36 -13.19 15.99
C ASP A 50 12.88 -14.65 15.94
N GLN A 51 11.57 -14.91 15.90
CA GLN A 51 11.10 -16.24 15.51
C GLN A 51 11.10 -16.32 13.97
N PRO A 52 11.77 -17.32 13.36
CA PRO A 52 11.44 -17.69 11.99
C PRO A 52 9.97 -18.12 12.03
N GLY A 53 9.09 -17.19 11.67
CA GLY A 53 7.65 -17.40 11.68
C GLY A 53 7.31 -18.73 11.01
N PRO A 54 6.22 -19.39 11.43
CA PRO A 54 5.85 -20.72 10.94
C PRO A 54 6.07 -20.74 9.44
N SER A 55 6.96 -21.63 9.00
CA SER A 55 7.40 -21.81 7.61
C SER A 55 6.27 -21.35 6.69
N GLY A 56 6.52 -20.32 5.88
CA GLY A 56 5.50 -19.61 5.12
C GLY A 56 4.82 -20.52 4.09
N VAL A 57 4.02 -21.46 4.55
CA VAL A 57 3.18 -22.33 3.74
C VAL A 57 2.01 -21.45 3.33
N PHE A 58 2.16 -20.82 2.17
CA PHE A 58 1.04 -20.17 1.52
C PHE A 58 0.10 -21.27 1.05
N TYR A 59 -1.21 -21.09 1.23
CA TYR A 59 -2.20 -22.02 0.70
C TYR A 59 -2.91 -21.37 -0.48
N CYS A 60 -3.27 -22.16 -1.48
CA CYS A 60 -4.11 -21.69 -2.58
C CYS A 60 -5.47 -21.25 -2.05
N THR A 61 -5.91 -20.04 -2.38
CA THR A 61 -7.20 -19.49 -1.91
C THR A 61 -8.42 -20.21 -2.49
N GLU A 62 -8.27 -20.97 -3.58
CA GLU A 62 -9.38 -21.70 -4.20
C GLU A 62 -9.45 -23.18 -3.82
N CYS A 63 -8.31 -23.87 -3.73
CA CYS A 63 -8.26 -25.32 -3.48
C CYS A 63 -7.60 -25.71 -2.15
N CYS A 64 -7.13 -24.73 -1.36
CA CYS A 64 -6.44 -24.94 -0.09
C CYS A 64 -5.19 -25.84 -0.17
N GLU A 65 -4.63 -26.09 -1.36
CA GLU A 65 -3.38 -26.84 -1.49
C GLU A 65 -2.17 -25.99 -1.07
N PRO A 66 -1.18 -26.57 -0.37
CA PRO A 66 0.03 -25.87 0.04
C PRO A 66 0.89 -25.48 -1.18
N LEU A 67 1.28 -24.21 -1.23
CA LEU A 67 2.13 -23.59 -2.23
C LEU A 67 3.58 -23.67 -1.77
N VAL A 68 4.20 -24.83 -2.01
CA VAL A 68 5.63 -25.00 -1.74
C VAL A 68 6.42 -24.10 -2.69
N ASP A 69 7.24 -23.21 -2.14
CA ASP A 69 8.19 -22.32 -2.85
C ASP A 69 7.58 -21.28 -3.81
N ARG A 70 6.31 -20.88 -3.64
CA ARG A 70 5.71 -19.84 -4.49
C ARG A 70 4.99 -18.75 -3.69
N ALA A 71 5.48 -17.52 -3.83
CA ALA A 71 4.74 -16.33 -3.43
C ALA A 71 3.66 -16.03 -4.48
N GLY A 72 2.40 -16.39 -4.19
CA GLY A 72 1.25 -16.09 -5.04
C GLY A 72 -0.06 -16.55 -4.40
N PRO A 73 -1.23 -15.98 -4.78
CA PRO A 73 -2.51 -16.32 -4.15
C PRO A 73 -3.15 -17.62 -4.68
N LEU A 74 -2.60 -18.21 -5.75
CA LEU A 74 -3.17 -19.34 -6.48
C LEU A 74 -2.10 -20.38 -6.81
N CYS A 75 -2.46 -21.66 -6.79
CA CYS A 75 -1.59 -22.75 -7.21
C CYS A 75 -1.46 -22.83 -8.75
N ARG A 76 -0.50 -23.65 -9.23
CA ARG A 76 -0.29 -23.89 -10.66
C ARG A 76 -1.51 -24.48 -11.38
N ILE A 77 -2.44 -25.08 -10.64
CA ILE A 77 -3.68 -25.66 -11.18
C ILE A 77 -4.77 -24.59 -11.29
N CYS A 78 -4.89 -23.69 -10.31
CA CYS A 78 -5.92 -22.65 -10.27
C CYS A 78 -5.56 -21.40 -11.11
N GLU A 79 -4.28 -21.10 -11.33
CA GLU A 79 -3.86 -19.95 -12.13
C GLU A 79 -4.36 -20.00 -13.60
N PRO A 80 -4.22 -21.13 -14.34
CA PRO A 80 -4.83 -21.30 -15.66
C PRO A 80 -6.35 -21.14 -15.65
N TYR A 81 -7.01 -21.57 -14.56
CA TYR A 81 -8.46 -21.49 -14.43
C TYR A 81 -8.94 -20.05 -14.25
N GLN A 82 -8.22 -19.25 -13.45
CA GLN A 82 -8.48 -17.82 -13.29
C GLN A 82 -8.19 -17.02 -14.56
N ASP A 83 -7.17 -17.39 -15.34
CA ASP A 83 -6.94 -16.82 -16.67
C ASP A 83 -8.06 -17.18 -17.65
N TRP A 84 -8.53 -18.42 -17.63
CA TRP A 84 -9.66 -18.86 -18.44
C TRP A 84 -10.96 -18.13 -18.07
N ARG A 85 -11.27 -17.99 -16.77
CA ARG A 85 -12.40 -17.18 -16.29
C ARG A 85 -12.29 -15.73 -16.76
N ARG A 86 -11.13 -15.10 -16.60
CA ARG A 86 -10.87 -13.73 -17.09
C ARG A 86 -11.03 -13.61 -18.60
N ARG A 87 -10.68 -14.65 -19.37
CA ARG A 87 -10.92 -14.69 -20.83
C ARG A 87 -12.40 -14.74 -21.15
N ILE A 88 -13.17 -15.62 -20.51
CA ILE A 88 -14.62 -15.72 -20.71
C ILE A 88 -15.34 -14.43 -20.33
N ASP A 89 -14.98 -13.83 -19.19
CA ASP A 89 -15.58 -12.56 -18.76
C ASP A 89 -15.26 -11.44 -19.76
N ARG A 90 -14.04 -11.42 -20.30
CA ARG A 90 -13.65 -10.48 -21.36
C ARG A 90 -14.46 -10.71 -22.63
N GLU A 91 -14.66 -11.95 -23.05
CA GLU A 91 -15.48 -12.29 -24.22
C GLU A 91 -16.94 -11.88 -24.01
N ARG A 92 -17.52 -12.19 -22.85
CA ARG A 92 -18.88 -11.77 -22.47
C ARG A 92 -19.00 -10.24 -22.46
N HIS A 93 -18.02 -9.54 -21.90
CA HIS A 93 -17.98 -8.08 -21.90
C HIS A 93 -17.88 -7.50 -23.31
N ASN A 94 -17.02 -8.07 -24.15
CA ASN A 94 -16.85 -7.66 -25.55
C ASN A 94 -18.12 -7.89 -26.37
N LYS A 95 -18.77 -9.05 -26.18
CA LYS A 95 -20.06 -9.37 -26.81
C LYS A 95 -21.13 -8.35 -26.42
N ALA A 96 -21.30 -8.11 -25.12
CA ALA A 96 -22.27 -7.13 -24.63
C ALA A 96 -21.96 -5.69 -25.11
N ASN A 97 -20.69 -5.32 -25.27
CA ASN A 97 -20.31 -4.04 -25.86
C ASN A 97 -20.61 -3.96 -27.36
N ARG A 98 -20.50 -5.08 -28.08
CA ARG A 98 -20.88 -5.16 -29.50
C ARG A 98 -22.38 -4.98 -29.65
N GLU A 99 -23.17 -5.73 -28.88
CA GLU A 99 -24.64 -5.62 -28.84
C GLU A 99 -25.09 -4.20 -28.48
N ALA A 100 -24.46 -3.58 -27.47
CA ALA A 100 -24.74 -2.18 -27.13
C ALA A 100 -24.44 -1.22 -28.29
N ARG A 101 -23.35 -1.43 -29.04
CA ARG A 101 -22.99 -0.59 -30.20
C ARG A 101 -23.98 -0.78 -31.35
N GLU A 102 -24.39 -2.00 -31.63
CA GLU A 102 -25.41 -2.33 -32.62
C GLU A 102 -26.76 -1.69 -32.26
N ALA A 103 -27.12 -1.66 -30.98
CA ALA A 103 -28.28 -0.96 -30.45
C ALA A 103 -28.13 0.58 -30.39
N GLY A 104 -26.99 1.13 -30.83
CA GLY A 104 -26.71 2.57 -30.73
C GLY A 104 -26.59 3.10 -29.29
N LEU A 105 -26.36 2.22 -28.32
CA LEU A 105 -26.21 2.55 -26.91
C LEU A 105 -24.75 2.83 -26.55
N CYS A 106 -24.56 3.65 -25.53
CA CYS A 106 -23.26 3.97 -24.98
C CYS A 106 -22.62 2.74 -24.31
N GLY A 107 -21.43 2.34 -24.75
CA GLY A 107 -20.70 1.19 -24.21
C GLY A 107 -20.26 1.29 -22.74
N HIS A 108 -20.31 2.49 -22.14
CA HIS A 108 -20.04 2.69 -20.70
C HIS A 108 -21.30 2.56 -19.83
N CYS A 109 -22.27 3.47 -19.97
CA CYS A 109 -23.46 3.44 -19.12
C CYS A 109 -24.54 2.47 -19.58
N ARG A 110 -24.54 2.05 -20.86
CA ARG A 110 -25.58 1.23 -21.52
C ARG A 110 -27.00 1.81 -21.45
N LYS A 111 -27.16 3.05 -20.99
CA LYS A 111 -28.45 3.73 -20.77
C LYS A 111 -28.77 4.76 -21.85
N SER A 112 -27.77 5.55 -22.24
CA SER A 112 -27.95 6.64 -23.21
C SER A 112 -27.51 6.22 -24.60
N LYS A 113 -28.10 6.83 -25.64
CA LYS A 113 -27.60 6.69 -27.01
C LYS A 113 -26.15 7.19 -27.10
N ALA A 114 -25.32 6.46 -27.85
CA ALA A 114 -23.99 6.92 -28.18
C ALA A 114 -24.06 8.09 -29.17
N ASP A 115 -23.10 9.00 -29.11
CA ASP A 115 -23.04 10.09 -30.08
C ASP A 115 -22.62 9.57 -31.46
N HIS A 116 -23.02 10.25 -32.52
CA HIS A 116 -22.75 9.81 -33.89
C HIS A 116 -21.25 9.56 -34.14
N GLY A 117 -20.92 8.36 -34.60
CA GLY A 117 -19.52 7.94 -34.83
C GLY A 117 -18.68 7.72 -33.56
N LYS A 118 -19.31 7.63 -32.37
CA LYS A 118 -18.61 7.39 -31.09
C LYS A 118 -19.19 6.15 -30.39
N ALA A 119 -18.37 5.50 -29.57
CA ALA A 119 -18.78 4.32 -28.80
C ALA A 119 -19.39 4.64 -27.42
N SER A 120 -19.41 5.92 -27.02
CA SER A 120 -19.86 6.37 -25.71
C SER A 120 -20.59 7.70 -25.82
N CYS A 121 -21.54 7.93 -24.92
CA CYS A 121 -22.27 9.19 -24.84
C CYS A 121 -21.41 10.32 -24.25
N THR A 122 -21.76 11.56 -24.58
CA THR A 122 -21.06 12.77 -24.15
C THR A 122 -20.84 12.84 -22.62
N PRO A 123 -21.84 12.53 -21.76
CA PRO A 123 -21.63 12.49 -20.31
C PRO A 123 -20.56 11.49 -19.86
N CYS A 124 -20.56 10.27 -20.41
CA CYS A 124 -19.55 9.25 -20.07
C CYS A 124 -18.16 9.66 -20.55
N ARG A 125 -18.05 10.27 -21.74
CA ARG A 125 -16.78 10.78 -22.26
C ARG A 125 -16.21 11.88 -21.38
N ARG A 126 -17.04 12.84 -20.98
CA ARG A 126 -16.65 13.92 -20.06
C ARG A 126 -16.16 13.37 -18.72
N LYS A 127 -16.91 12.47 -18.09
CA LYS A 127 -16.50 11.81 -16.84
C LYS A 127 -15.17 11.05 -16.98
N LYS A 128 -14.96 10.37 -18.11
CA LYS A 128 -13.70 9.65 -18.38
C LYS A 128 -12.52 10.62 -18.48
N THR A 129 -12.68 11.73 -19.21
CA THR A 129 -11.65 12.77 -19.33
C THR A 129 -11.35 13.42 -17.98
N GLU A 130 -12.37 13.76 -17.19
CA GLU A 130 -12.21 14.32 -15.84
C GLU A 130 -11.48 13.35 -14.90
N SER A 131 -11.86 12.07 -14.91
CA SER A 131 -11.19 11.02 -14.14
C SER A 131 -9.73 10.82 -14.57
N GLN A 132 -9.44 10.89 -15.87
CA GLN A 132 -8.07 10.83 -16.39
C GLN A 132 -7.25 12.05 -15.94
N ALA A 133 -7.80 13.26 -16.08
CA ALA A 133 -7.17 14.48 -15.61
C ALA A 133 -6.87 14.45 -14.10
N ARG A 134 -7.78 13.88 -13.28
CA ARG A 134 -7.56 13.69 -11.84
C ARG A 134 -6.37 12.75 -11.56
N ARG A 135 -6.30 11.61 -12.25
CA ARG A 135 -5.18 10.65 -12.11
C ARG A 135 -3.86 11.25 -12.57
N ASP A 136 -3.86 12.04 -13.64
CA ASP A 136 -2.66 12.72 -14.14
C ASP A 136 -2.19 13.80 -13.17
N ALA A 137 -3.12 14.57 -12.60
CA ALA A 137 -2.82 15.55 -11.55
C ALA A 137 -2.24 14.88 -10.30
N GLU A 138 -2.78 13.73 -9.89
CA GLU A 138 -2.27 12.95 -8.75
C GLU A 138 -0.86 12.41 -9.02
N ARG A 139 -0.62 11.83 -10.20
CA ARG A 139 0.73 11.41 -10.63
C ARG A 139 1.71 12.57 -10.64
N LYS A 140 1.29 13.75 -11.09
CA LYS A 140 2.11 14.97 -11.06
C LYS A 140 2.46 15.37 -9.62
N LYS A 141 1.49 15.38 -8.71
CA LYS A 141 1.72 15.64 -7.28
C LYS A 141 2.69 14.66 -6.65
N MET A 142 2.59 13.36 -6.99
CA MET A 142 3.52 12.34 -6.50
C MET A 142 4.95 12.59 -7.00
N ARG A 143 5.13 12.89 -8.29
CA ARG A 143 6.45 13.25 -8.87
C ARG A 143 7.04 14.51 -8.25
N GLU A 144 6.22 15.52 -7.96
CA GLU A 144 6.68 16.75 -7.30
C GLU A 144 7.10 16.49 -5.84
N LYS A 145 6.36 15.65 -5.10
CA LYS A 145 6.75 15.21 -3.76
C LYS A 145 8.06 14.43 -3.78
N GLU A 146 8.22 13.53 -4.75
CA GLU A 146 9.43 12.74 -4.95
C GLU A 146 10.64 13.65 -5.20
N LYS A 147 10.54 14.59 -6.16
CA LYS A 147 11.59 15.59 -6.43
C LYS A 147 11.96 16.40 -5.19
N LYS A 148 10.97 16.92 -4.45
CA LYS A 148 11.21 17.64 -3.19
C LYS A 148 11.92 16.78 -2.15
N SER A 149 11.59 15.49 -2.07
CA SER A 149 12.25 14.55 -1.16
C SER A 149 13.70 14.28 -1.57
N GLU A 150 13.98 14.20 -2.87
CA GLU A 150 15.34 14.04 -3.40
C GLU A 150 16.19 15.29 -3.19
N GLU A 151 15.63 16.49 -3.39
CA GLU A 151 16.30 17.76 -3.10
C GLU A 151 16.68 17.86 -1.63
N LYS A 152 15.74 17.57 -0.71
CA LYS A 152 16.02 17.51 0.73
C LYS A 152 17.11 16.49 1.07
N LYS A 153 17.13 15.32 0.41
CA LYS A 153 18.20 14.32 0.60
C LYS A 153 19.56 14.85 0.13
N LYS A 154 19.61 15.56 -1.00
CA LYS A 154 20.82 16.19 -1.53
C LYS A 154 21.33 17.29 -0.59
N GLU A 155 20.47 18.16 -0.10
CA GLU A 155 20.80 19.21 0.88
C GLU A 155 21.40 18.62 2.17
N LYS A 156 20.75 17.61 2.75
CA LYS A 156 21.27 16.91 3.94
C LYS A 156 22.64 16.28 3.69
N LYS A 157 22.87 15.71 2.50
CA LYS A 157 24.17 15.13 2.12
C LYS A 157 25.26 16.21 1.98
N THR A 158 24.92 17.37 1.43
CA THR A 158 25.86 18.52 1.33
C THR A 158 26.17 19.12 2.70
N GLU A 159 25.19 19.22 3.60
CA GLU A 159 25.39 19.69 4.97
C GLU A 159 26.26 18.72 5.78
N LYS A 160 26.03 17.41 5.65
CA LYS A 160 26.87 16.39 6.30
C LYS A 160 28.32 16.46 5.84
N SER A 161 28.56 16.51 4.52
CA SER A 161 29.92 16.56 3.98
C SER A 161 30.67 17.86 4.33
N THR A 162 29.98 19.00 4.41
CA THR A 162 30.59 20.26 4.86
C THR A 162 30.94 20.25 6.35
N LYS A 163 30.09 19.65 7.21
CA LYS A 163 30.39 19.42 8.63
C LYS A 163 31.60 18.49 8.81
N GLU A 164 31.67 17.40 8.05
CA GLU A 164 32.80 16.45 8.08
C GLU A 164 34.11 17.13 7.65
N LYS A 165 34.11 17.91 6.57
CA LYS A 165 35.29 18.68 6.12
C LYS A 165 35.77 19.67 7.18
N LYS A 166 34.86 20.45 7.79
CA LYS A 166 35.21 21.39 8.88
C LYS A 166 35.76 20.67 10.11
N ALA A 167 35.24 19.49 10.44
CA ALA A 167 35.76 18.68 11.55
C ALA A 167 37.16 18.13 11.25
N GLU A 168 37.43 17.72 10.01
CA GLU A 168 38.75 17.27 9.58
C GLU A 168 39.79 18.40 9.58
N GLU A 169 39.42 19.59 9.12
CA GLU A 169 40.27 20.78 9.13
C GLU A 169 40.66 21.18 10.57
N LYS A 170 39.68 21.26 11.48
CA LYS A 170 39.94 21.51 12.91
C LYS A 170 40.85 20.44 13.55
N LYS A 171 40.74 19.17 13.13
CA LYS A 171 41.64 18.10 13.60
C LYS A 171 43.07 18.31 13.08
N LYS A 172 43.23 18.76 11.83
CA LYS A 172 44.54 19.09 11.24
C LYS A 172 45.19 20.27 11.95
N GLU A 173 44.44 21.35 12.22
CA GLU A 173 44.91 22.53 12.97
C GLU A 173 45.37 22.16 14.39
N LYS A 174 44.60 21.36 15.13
CA LYS A 174 45.01 20.89 16.46
C LYS A 174 46.30 20.06 16.42
N LYS A 175 46.50 19.26 15.37
CA LYS A 175 47.71 18.44 15.18
C LYS A 175 48.94 19.31 14.85
N THR A 176 48.78 20.35 14.04
CA THR A 176 49.86 21.30 13.71
C THR A 176 50.22 22.17 14.92
N GLU A 177 49.23 22.62 15.69
CA GLU A 177 49.47 23.37 16.93
C GLU A 177 50.19 22.50 17.99
N LYS A 178 49.80 21.22 18.13
CA LYS A 178 50.49 20.29 19.03
C LYS A 178 51.94 20.08 18.62
N SER A 179 52.21 19.79 17.34
CA SER A 179 53.58 19.55 16.86
C SER A 179 54.48 20.79 16.94
N THR A 180 53.93 22.00 16.74
CA THR A 180 54.69 23.25 16.92
C THR A 180 55.01 23.54 18.39
N LYS A 181 54.09 23.23 19.32
CA LYS A 181 54.37 23.31 20.77
C LYS A 181 55.44 22.31 21.20
N GLU A 182 55.39 21.07 20.71
CA GLU A 182 56.40 20.04 20.98
C GLU A 182 57.79 20.46 20.47
N LYS A 183 57.89 20.96 19.23
CA LYS A 183 59.15 21.48 18.67
C LYS A 183 59.75 22.63 19.48
N LYS A 184 58.92 23.61 19.89
CA LYS A 184 59.36 24.73 20.74
C LYS A 184 59.86 24.26 22.11
N ALA A 185 59.19 23.28 22.71
CA ALA A 185 59.61 22.71 23.99
C ALA A 185 60.95 21.96 23.86
N GLU A 186 61.16 21.21 22.77
CA GLU A 186 62.41 20.51 22.50
C GLU A 186 63.57 21.51 22.25
N GLU A 187 63.34 22.57 21.51
CA GLU A 187 64.33 23.64 21.28
C GLU A 187 64.73 24.32 22.59
N LYS A 188 63.76 24.60 23.47
CA LYS A 188 64.02 25.17 24.81
C LYS A 188 64.92 24.24 25.65
N LYS A 189 64.59 22.94 25.71
CA LYS A 189 65.41 21.93 26.40
C LYS A 189 66.85 21.87 25.87
N LYS A 190 67.04 22.02 24.56
CA LYS A 190 68.38 22.06 23.93
C LYS A 190 69.18 23.31 24.33
N LYS A 191 68.52 24.46 24.50
CA LYS A 191 69.17 25.71 24.96
C LYS A 191 69.60 25.62 26.41
N ASP A 192 68.76 25.09 27.29
CA ASP A 192 69.07 24.96 28.73
C ASP A 192 70.25 24.01 28.98
N LYS A 193 70.43 22.96 28.16
CA LYS A 193 71.55 22.02 28.29
C LYS A 193 72.92 22.59 27.85
N LYS A 194 72.94 23.75 27.18
CA LYS A 194 74.15 24.38 26.66
C LYS A 194 74.73 25.47 27.58
N ARG A 195 74.04 25.79 28.67
CA ARG A 195 74.37 26.85 29.62
C ARG A 195 74.93 26.25 30.90
#